data_AF-A0A0K0PD81-F1
#
_entry.id   AF-A0A0K0PD81-F1
#
_cell.length_a   1.000
_cell.length_b   1.000
_cell.length_c   1.000
_cell.angle_alpha   90.00
_cell.angle_beta   90.00
_cell.angle_gamma   90.00
#
_symmetry.space_group_name_H-M   'P 1'
#
loop_
_entity.id
_entity.type
_entity.pdbx_description
1 polymer ?
#
loop_
_entity_poly.entity_id
_entity_poly.type
_entity_poly.pdbx_seq_one_letter_code
_entity_poly.pdbx_strand_id
1 'polypeptide(L)'
;MVGANKIIGVDLNSDKKAIAEKFGMTHFVNPKEIEGDLVSYLVELTDGGADYSFECIGNVKVMRQALECCHKGWGVSVIIGVAGAGEEISTRPFQLVTGRVWKGTAFGGAKSRTDVPKIVDWYMDGKINIDDLITHVMPIEKINEAFDLMHKGESIRTVVTF
;
A
#
# COMPACT_ATOMS: atom_id res chain seq x y z
N MET A 1 -1.62 11.19 -15.23
CA MET A 1 -2.37 10.16 -14.48
C MET A 1 -1.99 8.81 -15.06
N VAL A 2 -1.58 7.84 -14.25
CA VAL A 2 -1.29 6.47 -14.68
C VAL A 2 -2.58 5.66 -14.51
N GLY A 3 -3.32 5.47 -15.60
CA GLY A 3 -4.68 4.91 -15.59
C GLY A 3 -4.72 3.40 -15.44
N ALA A 4 -4.47 2.89 -14.23
CA ALA A 4 -4.66 1.48 -13.91
C ALA A 4 -6.14 1.09 -13.98
N ASN A 5 -6.45 -0.06 -14.61
CA ASN A 5 -7.82 -0.54 -14.79
C ASN A 5 -8.38 -1.29 -13.55
N LYS A 6 -7.61 -2.25 -13.03
CA LYS A 6 -7.94 -2.99 -11.79
C LYS A 6 -6.99 -2.53 -10.67
N ILE A 7 -7.56 -1.92 -9.63
CA ILE A 7 -6.86 -1.56 -8.38
C ILE A 7 -7.45 -2.41 -7.26
N ILE A 8 -6.71 -3.42 -6.82
CA ILE A 8 -7.15 -4.39 -5.80
C ILE A 8 -6.48 -4.00 -4.47
N GLY A 9 -7.28 -3.59 -3.48
CA GLY A 9 -6.80 -3.41 -2.12
C GLY A 9 -6.96 -4.69 -1.32
N VAL A 10 -5.95 -5.00 -0.52
CA VAL A 10 -5.91 -6.19 0.34
C VAL A 10 -5.64 -5.74 1.77
N ASP A 11 -6.61 -5.96 2.67
CA ASP A 11 -6.48 -5.60 4.09
C ASP A 11 -7.30 -6.56 4.96
N LEU A 12 -6.85 -6.80 6.19
CA LEU A 12 -7.59 -7.60 7.16
C LEU A 12 -8.74 -6.82 7.82
N ASN A 13 -8.69 -5.49 7.75
CA ASN A 13 -9.69 -4.59 8.30
C ASN A 13 -10.64 -4.09 7.19
N SER A 14 -11.84 -4.67 7.15
CA SER A 14 -12.87 -4.32 6.17
C SER A 14 -13.37 -2.87 6.29
N ASP A 15 -13.16 -2.19 7.43
CA ASP A 15 -13.51 -0.76 7.60
C ASP A 15 -12.67 0.16 6.70
N LYS A 16 -11.52 -0.31 6.20
CA LYS A 16 -10.67 0.44 5.27
C LYS A 16 -11.25 0.51 3.86
N LYS A 17 -12.24 -0.33 3.53
CA LYS A 17 -12.80 -0.42 2.18
C LYS A 17 -13.36 0.92 1.69
N ALA A 18 -14.21 1.57 2.50
CA ALA A 18 -14.93 2.77 2.08
C ALA A 18 -13.97 3.92 1.71
N ILE A 19 -12.93 4.14 2.53
CA ILE A 19 -11.93 5.16 2.22
C ILE A 19 -11.07 4.74 1.02
N ALA A 20 -10.65 3.48 0.92
CA ALA A 20 -9.85 3.03 -0.21
C ALA A 20 -10.60 3.16 -1.56
N GLU A 21 -11.91 2.90 -1.61
CA GLU A 21 -12.76 3.14 -2.79
C GLU A 21 -12.78 4.62 -3.20
N LYS A 22 -12.82 5.54 -2.22
CA LYS A 22 -12.70 6.99 -2.46
C LYS A 22 -11.37 7.37 -3.14
N PHE A 23 -10.30 6.62 -2.86
CA PHE A 23 -8.98 6.79 -3.47
C PHE A 23 -8.78 5.96 -4.75
N GLY A 24 -9.85 5.38 -5.31
CA GLY A 24 -9.82 4.71 -6.62
C GLY A 24 -9.63 3.20 -6.55
N MET A 25 -9.68 2.59 -5.37
CA MET A 25 -9.73 1.13 -5.26
C MET A 25 -10.99 0.59 -5.94
N THR A 26 -10.83 -0.45 -6.75
CA THR A 26 -11.91 -1.06 -7.54
C THR A 26 -12.39 -2.39 -6.96
N HIS A 27 -11.53 -3.09 -6.23
CA HIS A 27 -11.81 -4.37 -5.61
C HIS A 27 -11.20 -4.37 -4.22
N PHE A 28 -11.90 -4.94 -3.25
CA PHE A 28 -11.39 -5.15 -1.90
C PHE A 28 -11.34 -6.64 -1.61
N VAL A 29 -10.23 -7.11 -1.05
CA VAL A 29 -10.04 -8.50 -0.64
C VAL A 29 -9.65 -8.52 0.82
N ASN A 30 -10.48 -9.12 1.66
CA ASN A 30 -10.08 -9.48 3.01
C ASN A 30 -9.58 -10.93 3.02
N PRO A 31 -8.28 -11.20 3.31
CA PRO A 31 -7.76 -12.57 3.36
C PRO A 31 -8.48 -13.51 4.34
N LYS A 32 -9.27 -12.99 5.30
CA LYS A 32 -10.09 -13.79 6.22
C LYS A 32 -11.43 -14.23 5.63
N GLU A 33 -11.90 -13.57 4.57
CA GLU A 33 -13.23 -13.77 3.98
C GLU A 33 -13.16 -14.60 2.69
N ILE A 34 -11.96 -14.91 2.20
CA ILE A 34 -11.75 -15.76 1.01
C ILE A 34 -11.51 -17.21 1.40
N GLU A 35 -11.85 -18.13 0.49
CA GLU A 35 -11.46 -19.53 0.60
C GLU A 35 -10.10 -19.76 -0.08
N GLY A 36 -9.22 -20.53 0.57
CA GLY A 36 -7.94 -20.93 0.00
C GLY A 36 -6.80 -19.93 0.22
N ASP A 37 -5.80 -20.00 -0.67
CA ASP A 37 -4.58 -19.20 -0.59
C ASP A 37 -4.74 -17.83 -1.28
N LEU A 38 -4.33 -16.76 -0.58
CA LEU A 38 -4.44 -15.39 -1.05
C LEU A 38 -3.71 -15.14 -2.39
N VAL A 39 -2.53 -15.72 -2.59
CA VAL A 39 -1.76 -15.50 -3.83
C VAL A 39 -2.51 -16.09 -5.01
N SER A 40 -3.00 -17.32 -4.86
CA SER A 40 -3.76 -18.01 -5.89
C SER A 40 -5.05 -17.26 -6.24
N TYR A 41 -5.77 -16.78 -5.22
CA TYR A 41 -6.97 -15.97 -5.39
C TYR A 41 -6.69 -14.67 -6.17
N LEU A 42 -5.63 -13.95 -5.81
CA LEU A 42 -5.25 -12.70 -6.49
C LEU A 42 -4.82 -12.95 -7.94
N VAL A 43 -4.09 -14.03 -8.21
CA VAL A 43 -3.69 -14.42 -9.57
C VAL A 43 -4.91 -14.71 -10.44
N GLU A 44 -5.92 -15.42 -9.91
CA GLU A 44 -7.17 -15.67 -10.61
C GLU A 44 -7.97 -14.39 -10.85
N LEU A 45 -8.13 -13.55 -9.83
CA LEU A 45 -8.84 -12.26 -9.92
C LEU A 45 -8.21 -11.31 -10.96
N THR A 46 -6.92 -11.47 -11.22
CA THR A 46 -6.14 -10.67 -12.18
C THR A 46 -5.82 -11.42 -13.48
N ASP A 47 -6.46 -12.56 -13.74
CA ASP A 47 -6.33 -13.32 -14.99
C ASP A 47 -4.88 -13.78 -15.30
N GLY A 48 -4.04 -13.97 -14.27
CA GLY A 48 -2.64 -14.38 -14.42
C GLY A 48 -1.64 -13.70 -13.48
N GLY A 49 -2.10 -12.73 -12.67
CA GLY A 49 -1.29 -11.96 -11.73
C GLY A 49 -1.30 -10.47 -12.05
N ALA A 50 -1.06 -9.62 -11.05
CA ALA A 50 -1.05 -8.17 -11.23
C ALA A 50 0.20 -7.69 -11.98
N ASP A 51 0.07 -6.69 -12.85
CA ASP A 51 1.22 -6.04 -13.49
C ASP A 51 2.16 -5.41 -12.46
N TYR A 52 1.57 -4.81 -11.41
CA TYR A 52 2.27 -4.24 -10.29
C TYR A 52 1.62 -4.65 -8.98
N SER A 53 2.43 -4.91 -7.96
CA SER A 53 1.98 -5.03 -6.58
C SER A 53 2.82 -4.13 -5.67
N PHE A 54 2.21 -3.70 -4.56
CA PHE A 54 2.83 -2.82 -3.58
C PHE A 54 2.57 -3.40 -2.19
N GLU A 55 3.63 -3.67 -1.43
CA GLU A 55 3.50 -4.02 -0.03
C GLU A 55 3.68 -2.76 0.81
N CYS A 56 2.64 -2.40 1.58
CA CYS A 56 2.56 -1.13 2.31
C CYS A 56 2.44 -1.33 3.83
N ILE A 57 2.83 -2.50 4.36
CA ILE A 57 2.63 -2.88 5.77
C ILE A 57 3.96 -2.98 6.50
N GLY A 58 4.96 -3.62 5.89
CA GLY A 58 6.23 -3.98 6.54
C GLY A 58 6.24 -5.41 7.04
N ASN A 59 5.49 -6.33 6.43
CA ASN A 59 5.46 -7.74 6.82
C ASN A 59 6.10 -8.63 5.75
N VAL A 60 7.20 -9.32 6.09
CA VAL A 60 7.96 -10.13 5.11
C VAL A 60 7.16 -11.26 4.45
N LYS A 61 6.14 -11.79 5.12
CA LYS A 61 5.24 -12.80 4.52
C LYS A 61 4.36 -12.17 3.46
N VAL A 62 3.81 -10.99 3.73
CA VAL A 62 3.00 -10.24 2.76
C VAL A 62 3.86 -9.72 1.62
N MET A 63 5.12 -9.34 1.87
CA MET A 63 6.07 -8.95 0.81
C MET A 63 6.28 -10.09 -0.18
N ARG A 64 6.44 -11.33 0.31
CA ARG A 64 6.52 -12.51 -0.54
C ARG A 64 5.22 -12.74 -1.33
N GLN A 65 4.07 -12.65 -0.68
CA GLN A 65 2.77 -12.82 -1.34
C GLN A 65 2.56 -11.77 -2.44
N ALA A 66 2.94 -10.52 -2.18
CA ALA A 66 2.88 -9.42 -3.15
C ALA A 66 3.75 -9.72 -4.39
N LEU A 67 4.95 -10.29 -4.22
CA LEU A 67 5.75 -10.74 -5.36
C LEU A 67 5.07 -11.89 -6.11
N GLU A 68 4.63 -12.91 -5.39
CA GLU A 68 4.13 -14.14 -6.01
C GLU A 68 2.79 -13.94 -6.72
N CYS A 69 1.98 -12.93 -6.33
CA CYS A 69 0.75 -12.56 -7.03
C CYS A 69 0.97 -11.66 -8.26
N CYS A 70 2.20 -11.24 -8.55
CA CYS A 70 2.49 -10.50 -9.78
C CYS A 70 2.40 -11.40 -11.01
N HIS A 71 2.12 -10.79 -12.17
CA HIS A 71 2.04 -11.50 -13.43
C HIS A 71 3.37 -12.16 -13.79
N LYS A 72 3.32 -13.42 -14.23
CA LYS A 72 4.49 -14.12 -14.75
C LYS A 72 4.98 -13.42 -16.04
N GLY A 73 6.28 -13.20 -16.17
CA GLY A 73 6.90 -12.64 -17.38
C GLY A 73 7.29 -11.17 -17.24
N TRP A 74 6.47 -10.34 -16.60
CA TRP A 74 6.72 -8.89 -16.51
C TRP A 74 6.31 -8.23 -15.20
N GLY A 75 5.65 -8.94 -14.29
CA GLY A 75 5.06 -8.34 -13.10
C GLY A 75 6.10 -7.77 -12.13
N VAL A 76 5.75 -6.68 -11.46
CA VAL A 76 6.69 -5.91 -10.62
C VAL A 76 6.14 -5.74 -9.22
N SER A 77 6.84 -6.26 -8.23
CA SER A 77 6.52 -6.03 -6.83
C SER A 77 7.42 -4.96 -6.21
N VAL A 78 6.81 -4.00 -5.54
CA VAL A 78 7.48 -2.87 -4.87
C VAL A 78 7.23 -2.94 -3.37
N ILE A 79 8.30 -3.10 -2.60
CA ILE A 79 8.26 -3.01 -1.14
C ILE A 79 8.29 -1.52 -0.75
N ILE A 80 7.24 -1.08 -0.04
CA ILE A 80 7.11 0.26 0.56
C ILE A 80 7.20 0.17 2.09
N GLY A 81 6.60 -0.87 2.68
CA GLY A 81 6.64 -1.12 4.11
C GLY A 81 8.05 -1.41 4.64
N VAL A 82 8.30 -1.04 5.90
CA VAL A 82 9.59 -1.26 6.58
C VAL A 82 9.45 -2.44 7.53
N ALA A 83 10.18 -3.52 7.26
CA ALA A 83 10.16 -4.73 8.07
C ALA A 83 10.85 -4.55 9.43
N GLY A 84 10.57 -5.47 10.35
CA GLY A 84 11.24 -5.53 11.64
C GLY A 84 12.74 -5.81 11.51
N ALA A 85 13.51 -5.42 12.52
CA ALA A 85 14.96 -5.63 12.53
C ALA A 85 15.30 -7.14 12.46
N GLY A 86 16.14 -7.51 11.49
CA GLY A 86 16.60 -8.89 11.30
C GLY A 86 15.64 -9.80 10.53
N GLU A 87 14.49 -9.29 10.07
CA GLU A 87 13.59 -10.06 9.22
C GLU A 87 14.11 -10.15 7.78
N GLU A 88 13.85 -11.28 7.14
CA GLU A 88 14.30 -11.55 5.77
C GLU A 88 13.13 -11.86 4.86
N ILE A 89 13.19 -11.31 3.65
CA ILE A 89 12.29 -11.69 2.56
C ILE A 89 12.85 -12.93 1.85
N SER A 90 11.98 -13.82 1.41
CA SER A 90 12.37 -15.02 0.67
C SER A 90 11.30 -15.40 -0.36
N THR A 91 11.73 -16.04 -1.44
CA THR A 91 10.86 -16.66 -2.45
C THR A 91 11.65 -17.71 -3.22
N ARG A 92 10.98 -18.51 -4.05
CA ARG A 92 11.68 -19.43 -4.97
C ARG A 92 12.32 -18.61 -6.10
N PRO A 93 13.61 -18.83 -6.43
CA PRO A 93 14.29 -18.09 -7.52
C PRO A 93 13.54 -18.15 -8.85
N PHE A 94 12.80 -19.23 -9.08
CA PHE A 94 11.96 -19.41 -10.27
C PHE A 94 10.94 -18.27 -10.47
N GLN A 95 10.47 -17.62 -9.40
CA GLN A 95 9.56 -16.47 -9.51
C GLN A 95 10.20 -15.32 -10.27
N LEU A 96 11.50 -15.08 -10.06
CA LEU A 96 12.29 -14.04 -10.74
C LEU A 96 12.79 -14.49 -12.11
N VAL A 97 13.26 -15.74 -12.23
CA VAL A 97 13.67 -16.33 -13.52
C VAL A 97 12.54 -16.26 -14.54
N THR A 98 11.29 -16.44 -14.10
CA THR A 98 10.12 -16.33 -14.97
C THR A 98 9.63 -14.90 -15.20
N GLY A 99 10.44 -13.88 -14.91
CA GLY A 99 10.26 -12.51 -15.38
C GLY A 99 9.69 -11.52 -14.36
N ARG A 100 9.47 -11.91 -13.11
CA ARG A 100 9.07 -10.94 -12.08
C ARG A 100 10.26 -10.10 -11.63
N VAL A 101 9.99 -8.86 -11.26
CA VAL A 101 10.96 -7.94 -10.66
C VAL A 101 10.56 -7.61 -9.23
N TRP A 102 11.49 -7.75 -8.30
CA TRP A 102 11.31 -7.33 -6.91
C TRP A 102 12.20 -6.12 -6.62
N LYS A 103 11.61 -5.02 -6.17
CA LYS A 103 12.35 -3.79 -5.82
C LYS A 103 11.75 -3.12 -4.59
N GLY A 104 12.45 -2.14 -4.05
CA GLY A 104 11.98 -1.29 -2.97
C GLY A 104 11.92 0.18 -3.40
N THR A 105 11.35 1.00 -2.53
CA THR A 105 11.40 2.46 -2.66
C THR A 105 11.63 3.12 -1.30
N ALA A 106 12.31 4.26 -1.31
CA ALA A 106 12.45 5.12 -0.15
C ALA A 106 11.85 6.48 -0.52
N PHE A 107 10.92 6.98 0.31
CA PHE A 107 10.24 8.27 0.08
C PHE A 107 9.62 8.38 -1.34
N GLY A 108 9.12 7.27 -1.89
CA GLY A 108 8.56 7.22 -3.24
C GLY A 108 9.56 7.48 -4.38
N GLY A 109 10.87 7.51 -4.09
CA GLY A 109 11.92 7.89 -5.05
C GLY A 109 12.08 9.39 -5.26
N ALA A 110 11.40 10.22 -4.46
CA ALA A 110 11.41 11.67 -4.60
C ALA A 110 12.73 12.28 -4.10
N LYS A 111 13.26 13.26 -4.84
CA LYS A 111 14.35 14.12 -4.40
C LYS A 111 13.76 15.24 -3.56
N SER A 112 13.71 15.05 -2.24
CA SER A 112 12.96 15.87 -1.27
C SER A 112 12.90 17.37 -1.59
N ARG A 113 14.04 18.07 -1.60
CA ARG A 113 14.09 19.53 -1.82
C ARG A 113 13.54 19.99 -3.17
N THR A 114 13.61 19.13 -4.19
CA THR A 114 13.19 19.47 -5.56
C THR A 114 11.76 19.02 -5.84
N ASP A 115 11.33 17.89 -5.29
CA ASP A 115 10.07 17.25 -5.66
C ASP A 115 8.94 17.52 -4.65
N VAL A 116 9.23 17.77 -3.37
CA VAL A 116 8.19 18.12 -2.39
C VAL A 116 7.42 19.39 -2.78
N PRO A 117 8.06 20.49 -3.22
CA PRO A 117 7.33 21.65 -3.70
C PRO A 117 6.37 21.34 -4.86
N LYS A 118 6.76 20.44 -5.78
CA LYS A 118 5.88 20.02 -6.89
C LYS A 118 4.67 19.22 -6.40
N ILE A 119 4.84 18.41 -5.35
CA ILE A 119 3.73 17.67 -4.73
C ILE A 119 2.76 18.66 -4.07
N VAL A 120 3.27 19.72 -3.43
CA VAL A 120 2.44 20.82 -2.92
C VAL A 120 1.69 21.50 -4.05
N ASP A 121 2.36 21.84 -5.16
CA ASP A 121 1.70 22.41 -6.33
C ASP A 121 0.60 21.50 -6.87
N TRP A 122 0.82 20.18 -6.93
CA TRP A 122 -0.21 19.22 -7.34
C TRP A 122 -1.41 19.20 -6.40
N TYR A 123 -1.19 19.34 -5.09
CA TYR A 123 -2.27 19.45 -4.12
C TYR A 123 -3.06 20.75 -4.31
N MET A 124 -2.37 21.89 -4.44
CA MET A 124 -2.99 23.19 -4.67
C MET A 124 -3.76 23.24 -6.00
N ASP A 125 -3.28 22.53 -7.03
CA ASP A 125 -3.94 22.36 -8.33
C ASP A 125 -5.09 21.34 -8.30
N GLY A 126 -5.38 20.70 -7.16
CA GLY A 126 -6.40 19.66 -7.04
C GLY A 126 -6.10 18.35 -7.78
N LYS A 127 -4.85 18.11 -8.18
CA LYS A 127 -4.41 16.89 -8.88
C LYS A 127 -4.26 15.69 -7.95
N ILE A 128 -4.04 15.94 -6.67
CA ILE A 128 -3.96 14.90 -5.63
C ILE A 128 -4.82 15.29 -4.43
N ASN A 129 -5.45 14.29 -3.83
CA ASN A 129 -6.26 14.46 -2.64
C ASN A 129 -5.43 14.11 -1.40
N ILE A 130 -5.22 15.10 -0.53
CA ILE A 130 -4.55 14.93 0.76
C ILE A 130 -5.53 15.07 1.92
N ASP A 131 -6.53 15.94 1.78
CA ASP A 131 -7.46 16.31 2.86
C ASP A 131 -8.21 15.09 3.42
N ASP A 132 -8.66 14.17 2.55
CA ASP A 132 -9.37 12.97 2.98
C ASP A 132 -8.51 11.96 3.75
N LEU A 133 -7.18 12.09 3.69
CA LEU A 133 -6.29 11.27 4.53
C LEU A 133 -6.22 11.79 5.97
N ILE A 134 -6.59 13.05 6.20
CA ILE A 134 -6.61 13.67 7.54
C ILE A 134 -7.93 13.30 8.20
N THR A 135 -7.90 12.27 9.04
CA THR A 135 -9.12 11.83 9.75
C THR A 135 -9.30 12.51 11.10
N HIS A 136 -8.23 13.09 11.66
CA HIS A 136 -8.27 13.79 12.94
C HIS A 136 -7.39 15.04 12.92
N VAL A 137 -7.84 16.09 13.58
CA VAL A 137 -7.07 17.29 13.89
C VAL A 137 -7.22 17.55 15.38
N MET A 138 -6.11 17.70 16.10
CA MET A 138 -6.12 17.91 17.54
C MET A 138 -4.91 18.72 18.01
N PRO A 139 -5.00 19.40 19.17
CA PRO A 139 -3.89 20.21 19.67
C PRO A 139 -2.81 19.34 20.33
N ILE A 140 -1.60 19.89 20.47
CA ILE A 140 -0.39 19.18 20.94
C ILE A 140 -0.57 18.56 22.33
N GLU A 141 -1.41 19.13 23.19
CA GLU A 141 -1.72 18.59 24.52
C GLU A 141 -2.37 17.20 24.45
N LYS A 142 -2.99 16.86 23.32
CA LYS A 142 -3.65 15.57 23.07
C LYS A 142 -2.78 14.57 22.30
N ILE A 143 -1.47 14.81 22.17
CA ILE A 143 -0.58 13.96 21.37
C ILE A 143 -0.66 12.46 21.72
N ASN A 144 -0.84 12.10 23.00
CA ASN A 144 -0.97 10.69 23.40
C ASN A 144 -2.27 10.04 22.89
N GLU A 145 -3.37 10.80 22.83
CA GLU A 145 -4.64 10.34 22.25
C GLU A 145 -4.46 10.04 20.74
N ALA A 146 -3.63 10.82 20.03
CA ALA A 146 -3.29 10.54 18.64
C ALA A 146 -2.57 9.18 18.47
N PHE A 147 -1.66 8.83 19.39
CA PHE A 147 -0.99 7.53 19.39
C PHE A 147 -1.98 6.39 19.68
N ASP A 148 -2.94 6.59 20.59
CA ASP A 148 -3.96 5.57 20.89
C ASP A 148 -4.84 5.28 19.66
N LEU A 149 -5.28 6.33 18.95
CA LEU A 149 -6.05 6.19 17.70
C LEU A 149 -5.25 5.47 16.60
N MET A 150 -3.93 5.68 16.54
CA MET A 150 -3.05 4.96 15.62
C MET A 150 -3.01 3.47 15.94
N HIS A 151 -2.82 3.09 17.21
CA HIS A 151 -2.77 1.68 17.62
C HIS A 151 -4.10 0.95 17.42
N LYS A 152 -5.23 1.62 17.65
CA LYS A 152 -6.57 1.05 17.41
C LYS A 152 -6.92 0.91 15.93
N GLY A 153 -6.15 1.55 15.03
CA GLY A 153 -6.47 1.57 13.60
C GLY A 153 -7.66 2.46 13.25
N GLU A 154 -8.08 3.34 14.17
CA GLU A 154 -9.22 4.27 14.00
C GLU A 154 -8.82 5.55 13.25
N SER A 155 -7.52 5.75 13.00
CA SER A 155 -7.00 6.88 12.22
C SER A 155 -6.37 6.44 10.88
N ILE A 156 -6.24 7.39 9.95
CA ILE A 156 -5.36 7.29 8.78
C ILE A 156 -4.18 8.24 8.98
N ARG A 157 -4.46 9.54 9.15
CA ARG A 157 -3.51 10.55 9.62
C ARG A 157 -4.18 11.46 10.66
N THR A 158 -3.41 11.81 11.68
CA THR A 158 -3.77 12.82 12.67
C THR A 158 -2.84 14.00 12.50
N VAL A 159 -3.39 15.20 12.27
CA VAL A 159 -2.63 16.45 12.25
C VAL A 159 -2.66 17.07 13.64
N VAL A 160 -1.47 17.42 14.14
CA VAL A 160 -1.32 18.04 15.46
C VAL A 160 -1.06 19.54 15.29
N THR A 161 -1.83 20.37 15.99
CA THR A 161 -1.68 21.84 16.00
C THR A 161 -1.01 22.32 17.29
N PHE A 162 -0.30 23.44 17.23
CA PHE A 162 0.43 24.06 18.34
C PHE A 162 -0.28 25.30 18.89
#